data_AF-A0A6P1DTE9-F1
#
_entry.id   AF-A0A6P1DTE9-F1
#
_cell.length_a   1.000
_cell.length_b   1.000
_cell.length_c   1.000
_cell.angle_alpha   90.00
_cell.angle_beta   90.00
_cell.angle_gamma   90.00
#
_symmetry.space_group_name_H-M   'P 1'
#
loop_
_entity.id
_entity.type
_entity.pdbx_description
1 polymer ?
#
loop_
_entity_poly.entity_id
_entity_poly.type
_entity_poly.pdbx_seq_one_letter_code
_entity_poly.pdbx_strand_id
1 'polypeptide(L)'
;MPYEQITASGEYRGIGADLTALLDEQLGVPLTLLPTRTWSESLAKVRDGRCDLLPMTMEVPSRRAYLDYSAPYTAQPFVIATRLSHPFVSNLAELDDARVAVVEDVAVGELIAEHYPRLKLVTVANATEGLELVRQGRVVGYVDSLATIAYKLQQEESIDIKVAGTLGFDLQLSMATRADQPLLGVVIAKALDAIGPSGIDRIVSRWLSAQYQPPRNTAWLWIVLAPTALIMLGLYLWNHWLRKVNRALAEAQAELAEKTQALKRLSVTDSLTLLSNRRKLDEVLSRSVELSRRNTRPFALIMIDLDHFKMTNDSYGHQAGDQVLQQVAALIREQCRNT
;
A
#
# COMPACT_ATOMS: atom_id res chain seq x y z
N MET A 1 30.62 20.88 -2.33
CA MET A 1 29.69 20.34 -3.35
C MET A 1 28.72 19.36 -2.71
N PRO A 2 27.43 19.38 -3.07
CA PRO A 2 26.84 20.19 -4.14
C PRO A 2 26.49 21.64 -3.76
N TYR A 3 26.57 22.02 -2.48
CA TYR A 3 26.13 23.34 -2.02
C TYR A 3 26.96 24.50 -2.56
N GLU A 4 28.24 24.53 -2.22
CA GLU A 4 29.16 25.59 -2.64
C GLU A 4 30.60 25.09 -2.62
N GLN A 5 31.42 25.65 -3.50
CA GLN A 5 32.87 25.52 -3.52
C GLN A 5 33.49 26.63 -4.38
N ILE A 6 34.62 27.17 -3.94
CA ILE A 6 35.52 27.93 -4.81
C ILE A 6 36.61 26.97 -5.30
N THR A 7 36.70 26.80 -6.62
CA THR A 7 37.68 25.90 -7.25
C THR A 7 39.09 26.47 -7.13
N ALA A 8 40.11 25.64 -7.37
CA ALA A 8 41.50 26.11 -7.43
C ALA A 8 41.74 27.18 -8.50
N SER A 9 40.89 27.23 -9.53
CA SER A 9 40.92 28.27 -10.58
C SER A 9 40.26 29.59 -10.16
N GLY A 10 39.66 29.66 -8.97
CA GLY A 10 38.94 30.83 -8.46
C GLY A 10 37.46 30.89 -8.86
N GLU A 11 36.97 29.91 -9.62
CA GLU A 11 35.56 29.84 -10.02
C GLU A 11 34.66 29.39 -8.86
N TYR A 12 33.54 30.07 -8.66
CA TYR A 12 32.52 29.72 -7.66
C TYR A 12 31.47 28.79 -8.27
N ARG A 13 31.27 27.61 -7.67
CA ARG A 13 30.37 26.55 -8.17
C ARG A 13 29.47 25.99 -7.09
N GLY A 14 28.31 25.47 -7.50
CA GLY A 14 27.33 24.79 -6.66
C GLY A 14 25.98 25.51 -6.65
N ILE A 15 25.06 25.01 -5.81
CA ILE A 15 23.74 25.61 -5.60
C ILE A 15 23.85 27.09 -5.22
N GLY A 16 24.77 27.43 -4.32
CA GLY A 16 24.99 28.80 -3.87
C GLY A 16 25.41 29.73 -5.00
N ALA A 17 26.26 29.25 -5.92
CA ALA A 17 26.73 30.02 -7.07
C ALA A 17 25.60 30.32 -8.06
N ASP A 18 24.84 29.29 -8.44
CA ASP A 18 23.70 29.43 -9.35
C ASP A 18 22.61 30.33 -8.75
N LEU A 19 22.37 30.22 -7.44
CA LEU A 19 21.40 31.06 -6.74
C LEU A 19 21.85 32.52 -6.67
N THR A 20 23.14 32.78 -6.37
CA THR A 20 23.68 34.15 -6.38
C THR A 20 23.65 34.77 -7.78
N ALA A 21 23.85 33.98 -8.85
CA ALA A 21 23.76 34.48 -10.21
C ALA A 21 22.32 34.92 -10.57
N LEU A 22 21.30 34.17 -10.13
CA LEU A 22 19.91 34.61 -10.29
C LEU A 22 19.59 35.84 -9.45
N LEU A 23 20.14 35.94 -8.24
CA LEU A 23 19.94 37.12 -7.39
C LEU A 23 20.56 38.37 -7.99
N ASP A 24 21.74 38.27 -8.59
CA ASP A 24 22.38 39.38 -9.32
C ASP A 24 21.45 39.91 -10.43
N GLU A 25 20.90 39.02 -11.26
CA GLU A 25 19.95 39.36 -12.32
C GLU A 25 18.67 40.03 -11.78
N GLN A 26 18.12 39.53 -10.67
CA GLN A 26 16.90 40.08 -10.05
C GLN A 26 17.12 41.42 -9.36
N LEU A 27 18.27 41.61 -8.71
CA LEU A 27 18.62 42.83 -8.01
C LEU A 27 19.09 43.94 -8.95
N GLY A 28 19.64 43.57 -10.11
CA GLY A 28 20.29 44.51 -11.02
C GLY A 28 21.54 45.15 -10.41
N VAL A 29 22.16 44.48 -9.43
CA VAL A 29 23.36 44.94 -8.72
C VAL A 29 24.39 43.82 -8.74
N PRO A 30 25.61 44.07 -9.24
CA PRO A 30 26.63 43.03 -9.41
C PRO A 30 27.03 42.45 -8.05
N LEU A 31 26.88 41.13 -7.90
CA LEU A 31 27.33 40.39 -6.73
C LEU A 31 28.76 39.89 -6.95
N THR A 32 29.71 40.44 -6.19
CA THR A 32 31.12 40.07 -6.32
C THR A 32 31.52 38.98 -5.34
N LEU A 33 32.11 37.89 -5.85
CA LEU A 33 32.69 36.85 -5.01
C LEU A 33 33.90 37.38 -4.23
N LEU A 34 33.84 37.26 -2.90
CA LEU A 34 34.99 37.46 -2.03
C LEU A 34 35.62 36.10 -1.68
N PRO A 35 36.76 35.72 -2.27
CA PRO A 35 37.29 34.38 -2.11
C PRO A 35 37.74 34.11 -0.67
N THR A 36 37.43 32.92 -0.18
CA THR A 36 37.82 32.38 1.14
C THR A 36 38.33 30.95 1.00
N ARG A 37 39.18 30.53 1.93
CA ARG A 37 39.78 29.19 1.97
C ARG A 37 39.01 28.24 2.88
N THR A 38 38.45 28.77 3.96
CA THR A 38 37.70 28.00 4.96
C THR A 38 36.39 28.68 5.28
N TRP A 39 35.45 27.91 5.81
CA TRP A 39 34.18 28.44 6.28
C TRP A 39 34.34 29.46 7.41
N SER A 40 35.28 29.22 8.34
CA SER A 40 35.66 30.18 9.38
C SER A 40 36.12 31.53 8.83
N GLU A 41 36.88 31.52 7.72
CA GLU A 41 37.28 32.77 7.06
C GLU A 41 36.08 33.51 6.49
N SER A 42 35.10 32.80 5.91
CA SER A 42 33.84 33.40 5.45
C SER A 42 33.06 34.05 6.59
N LEU A 43 32.90 33.35 7.72
CA LEU A 43 32.22 33.89 8.90
C LEU A 43 32.94 35.12 9.47
N ALA A 44 34.28 35.08 9.58
CA ALA A 44 35.07 36.20 10.06
C ALA A 44 34.89 37.44 9.16
N LYS A 45 34.94 37.27 7.84
CA LYS A 45 34.78 38.38 6.90
C LYS A 45 33.40 39.02 6.95
N VAL A 46 32.33 38.24 7.18
CA VAL A 46 30.99 38.82 7.36
C VAL A 46 30.89 39.57 8.67
N ARG A 47 31.43 38.99 9.74
CA ARG A 47 31.47 39.63 11.06
C ARG A 47 32.25 40.95 11.06
N ASP A 48 33.33 41.02 10.31
CA ASP A 48 34.15 42.22 10.12
C ASP A 48 33.54 43.22 9.12
N GLY A 49 32.37 42.91 8.54
CA GLY A 49 31.69 43.75 7.57
C GLY A 49 32.37 43.84 6.21
N ARG A 50 33.27 42.88 5.89
CA ARG A 50 33.95 42.76 4.60
C ARG A 50 33.17 41.94 3.58
N CYS A 51 32.20 41.15 4.03
CA CYS A 51 31.29 40.35 3.21
C CYS A 51 29.85 40.61 3.65
N ASP A 52 28.95 40.82 2.70
CA ASP A 52 27.59 41.26 2.99
C ASP A 52 26.56 40.12 2.95
N LEU A 53 26.88 39.01 2.29
CA LEU A 53 25.97 37.92 1.98
C LEU A 53 26.67 36.55 2.03
N LEU A 54 26.04 35.57 2.66
CA LEU A 54 26.41 34.16 2.60
C LEU A 54 25.21 33.35 2.05
N PRO A 55 25.34 32.72 0.87
CA PRO A 55 24.21 32.11 0.22
C PRO A 55 23.74 30.84 0.92
N MET A 56 24.62 29.90 1.30
CA MET A 56 24.23 28.57 1.81
C MET A 56 24.53 28.41 3.30
N THR A 57 23.84 29.16 4.17
CA THR A 57 24.12 29.17 5.61
C THR A 57 23.02 28.51 6.42
N MET A 58 23.39 27.60 7.32
CA MET A 58 22.46 27.09 8.33
C MET A 58 22.33 28.09 9.49
N GLU A 59 21.11 28.33 9.93
CA GLU A 59 20.86 29.16 11.09
C GLU A 59 21.42 28.51 12.36
N VAL A 60 22.22 29.27 13.11
CA VAL A 60 22.70 28.87 14.44
C VAL A 60 22.36 30.00 15.43
N PRO A 61 21.68 29.71 16.56
CA PRO A 61 21.26 30.75 17.50
C PRO A 61 22.41 31.65 17.98
N SER A 62 23.59 31.09 18.23
CA SER A 62 24.80 31.81 18.66
C SER A 62 25.26 32.87 17.63
N ARG A 63 24.90 32.71 16.35
CA ARG A 63 25.35 33.56 15.24
C ARG A 63 24.34 34.66 14.88
N ARG A 64 23.10 34.61 15.40
CA ARG A 64 22.08 35.67 15.21
C ARG A 64 22.51 37.05 15.72
N ALA A 65 23.53 37.11 16.58
CA ALA A 65 24.09 38.37 17.05
C ALA A 65 24.74 39.22 15.93
N TYR A 66 25.19 38.60 14.84
CA TYR A 66 25.85 39.29 13.72
C TYR A 66 25.36 38.85 12.33
N LEU A 67 24.51 37.83 12.23
CA LEU A 67 23.84 37.40 11.01
C LEU A 67 22.32 37.51 11.13
N ASP A 68 21.70 38.00 10.07
CA ASP A 68 20.26 37.90 9.83
C ASP A 68 20.01 36.86 8.73
N TYR A 69 18.91 36.11 8.82
CA TYR A 69 18.66 34.94 7.97
C TYR A 69 17.34 35.07 7.22
N SER A 70 17.36 34.68 5.94
CA SER A 70 16.14 34.46 5.18
C SER A 70 15.39 33.21 5.66
N ALA A 71 14.17 33.04 5.18
CA ALA A 71 13.51 31.75 5.23
C ALA A 71 14.40 30.67 4.56
N PRO A 72 14.44 29.45 5.12
CA PRO A 72 15.19 28.35 4.51
C PRO A 72 14.54 27.97 3.20
N TYR A 73 15.37 27.76 2.18
CA TYR A 73 14.91 27.48 0.82
C TYR A 73 15.37 26.10 0.32
N THR A 74 16.18 25.39 1.12
CA THR A 74 16.47 23.97 0.90
C THR A 74 16.74 23.28 2.24
N ALA A 75 16.34 22.02 2.32
CA ALA A 75 16.55 21.17 3.49
C ALA A 75 17.11 19.81 3.05
N GLN A 76 18.06 19.27 3.81
CA GLN A 76 18.62 17.94 3.58
C GLN A 76 18.86 17.23 4.92
N PRO A 77 18.60 15.93 5.03
CA PRO A 77 18.87 15.21 6.26
C PRO A 77 20.37 15.14 6.52
N PHE A 78 20.77 15.31 7.78
CA PHE A 78 22.10 14.89 8.21
C PHE A 78 22.13 13.36 8.33
N VAL A 79 23.21 12.78 7.85
CA VAL A 79 23.43 11.34 7.88
C VAL A 79 24.82 11.01 8.40
N ILE A 80 25.00 9.77 8.84
CA ILE A 80 26.30 9.24 9.23
C ILE A 80 26.78 8.21 8.20
N ALA A 81 27.94 8.44 7.63
CA ALA A 81 28.65 7.49 6.78
C ALA A 81 29.57 6.61 7.64
N THR A 82 29.51 5.28 7.45
CA THR A 82 30.32 4.30 8.19
C THR A 82 30.87 3.25 7.22
N ARG A 83 31.78 2.39 7.69
CA ARG A 83 32.20 1.20 6.92
C ARG A 83 31.02 0.25 6.66
N LEU A 84 31.05 -0.49 5.55
CA LEU A 84 30.00 -1.46 5.20
C LEU A 84 29.66 -2.43 6.33
N SER A 85 30.67 -2.87 7.08
CA SER A 85 30.53 -3.84 8.18
C SER A 85 29.84 -3.28 9.42
N HIS A 86 29.70 -1.96 9.55
CA HIS A 86 29.09 -1.36 10.72
C HIS A 86 27.56 -1.58 10.70
N PRO A 87 26.92 -1.89 11.85
CA PRO A 87 25.47 -1.94 11.94
C PRO A 87 24.79 -0.63 11.53
N PHE A 88 23.50 -0.73 11.18
CA PHE A 88 22.65 0.44 11.00
C PHE A 88 22.61 1.27 12.29
N VAL A 89 22.67 2.59 12.17
CA VAL A 89 22.65 3.54 13.28
C VAL A 89 21.29 4.22 13.28
N SER A 90 20.43 3.89 14.25
CA SER A 90 19.09 4.48 14.29
C SER A 90 19.10 5.88 14.93
N ASN A 91 20.06 6.11 15.82
CA ASN A 91 20.25 7.36 16.54
C ASN A 91 21.74 7.49 16.93
N LEU A 92 22.28 8.70 16.90
CA LEU A 92 23.65 8.96 17.35
C LEU A 92 23.90 8.62 18.82
N ALA A 93 22.86 8.61 19.66
CA ALA A 93 22.98 8.18 21.06
C ALA A 93 23.46 6.72 21.19
N GLU A 94 23.29 5.88 20.17
CA GLU A 94 23.81 4.49 20.18
C GLU A 94 25.35 4.44 20.07
N LEU A 95 25.98 5.54 19.66
CA LEU A 95 27.41 5.67 19.43
C LEU A 95 28.13 6.37 20.59
N ASP A 96 27.55 6.40 21.79
CA ASP A 96 28.16 7.02 22.97
C ASP A 96 29.65 6.68 23.11
N ASP A 97 30.46 7.68 23.46
CA ASP A 97 31.93 7.61 23.58
C ASP A 97 32.70 7.28 22.29
N ALA A 98 32.02 7.00 21.19
CA ALA A 98 32.65 6.79 19.90
C ALA A 98 33.22 8.08 19.33
N ARG A 99 34.23 7.92 18.48
CA ARG A 99 34.82 9.01 17.71
C ARG A 99 34.06 9.18 16.41
N VAL A 100 33.51 10.37 16.17
CA VAL A 100 32.76 10.69 14.95
C VAL A 100 33.40 11.90 14.29
N ALA A 101 33.67 11.81 13.00
CA ALA A 101 34.25 12.90 12.23
C ALA A 101 33.17 13.90 11.78
N VAL A 102 33.48 15.19 11.89
CA VAL A 102 32.65 16.31 11.40
C VAL A 102 33.55 17.37 10.75
N VAL A 103 33.06 18.08 9.75
CA VAL A 103 33.82 19.21 9.18
C VAL A 103 33.95 20.33 10.20
N GLU A 104 35.15 20.87 10.31
CA GLU A 104 35.46 21.99 11.21
C GLU A 104 34.58 23.21 10.92
N ASP A 105 34.17 23.91 11.98
CA ASP A 105 33.44 25.19 11.95
C ASP A 105 32.05 25.21 11.29
N VAL A 106 31.54 24.06 10.87
CA VAL A 106 30.17 23.92 10.33
C VAL A 106 29.17 23.74 11.48
N ALA A 107 27.95 24.27 11.31
CA ALA A 107 26.87 24.25 12.30
C ALA A 107 26.59 22.86 12.90
N VAL A 108 26.82 21.80 12.11
CA VAL A 108 26.60 20.41 12.53
C VAL A 108 27.44 20.02 13.77
N GLY A 109 28.66 20.53 13.91
CA GLY A 109 29.50 20.23 15.07
C GLY A 109 28.94 20.82 16.37
N GLU A 110 28.46 22.06 16.32
CA GLU A 110 27.81 22.73 17.45
C GLU A 110 26.52 22.00 17.85
N LEU A 111 25.69 21.62 16.86
CA LEU A 111 24.42 20.92 17.10
C LEU A 111 24.62 19.53 17.73
N ILE A 112 25.61 18.77 17.25
CA ILE A 112 25.93 17.47 17.84
C ILE A 112 26.49 17.64 19.26
N ALA A 113 27.35 18.62 19.49
CA ALA A 113 27.91 18.86 20.82
C ALA A 113 26.82 19.24 21.86
N GLU A 114 25.78 19.97 21.42
CA GLU A 114 24.64 20.34 22.27
C GLU A 114 23.74 19.15 22.60
N HIS A 115 23.37 18.33 21.59
CA HIS A 115 22.38 17.26 21.76
C HIS A 115 23.00 15.91 22.18
N TYR A 116 24.29 15.69 21.90
CA TYR A 116 25.00 14.42 22.11
C TYR A 116 26.40 14.64 22.74
N PRO A 117 26.47 15.18 23.98
CA PRO A 117 27.73 15.59 24.62
C PRO A 117 28.70 14.43 24.92
N ARG A 118 28.23 13.18 24.88
CA ARG A 118 29.07 11.98 25.07
C ARG A 118 29.82 11.56 23.80
N LEU A 119 29.50 12.12 22.64
CA LEU A 119 30.22 11.82 21.40
C LEU A 119 31.55 12.56 21.36
N LYS A 120 32.60 11.86 20.94
CA LYS A 120 33.93 12.45 20.75
C LYS A 120 34.04 12.94 19.32
N LEU A 121 33.78 14.23 19.11
CA LEU A 121 33.91 14.85 17.79
C LEU A 121 35.38 14.95 17.39
N VAL A 122 35.67 14.52 16.16
CA VAL A 122 36.96 14.68 15.50
C VAL A 122 36.75 15.64 14.33
N THR A 123 37.38 16.81 14.37
CA THR A 123 37.27 17.78 13.29
C THR A 123 38.14 17.37 12.10
N VAL A 124 37.62 17.60 10.89
CA VAL A 124 38.32 17.39 9.62
C VAL A 124 38.18 18.61 8.73
N ALA A 125 39.11 18.84 7.82
CA ALA A 125 39.10 19.99 6.93
C ALA A 125 38.03 19.89 5.83
N ASN A 126 37.66 18.66 5.41
CA ASN A 126 36.66 18.44 4.36
C ASN A 126 36.11 17.00 4.39
N ALA A 127 35.04 16.77 3.62
CA ALA A 127 34.39 15.47 3.52
C ALA A 127 35.29 14.33 3.03
N THR A 128 36.28 14.61 2.17
CA THR A 128 37.21 13.58 1.69
C THR A 128 38.06 13.05 2.84
N GLU A 129 38.59 13.94 3.68
CA GLU A 129 39.35 13.56 4.88
C GLU A 129 38.47 12.81 5.89
N GLY A 130 37.24 13.28 6.12
CA GLY A 130 36.28 12.64 7.00
C GLY A 130 35.99 11.19 6.62
N LEU A 131 35.66 10.95 5.35
CA LEU A 131 35.42 9.60 4.82
C LEU A 131 36.66 8.71 4.89
N GLU A 132 37.86 9.27 4.68
CA GLU A 132 39.11 8.53 4.78
C GLU A 132 39.42 8.07 6.22
N LEU A 133 39.16 8.91 7.22
CA LEU A 133 39.29 8.49 8.63
C LEU A 133 38.34 7.33 8.97
N VAL A 134 37.15 7.29 8.35
CA VAL A 134 36.21 6.17 8.50
C VAL A 134 36.79 4.91 7.86
N ARG A 135 37.38 4.98 6.67
CA ARG A 135 38.03 3.82 6.02
C ARG A 135 39.16 3.25 6.87
N GLN A 136 39.99 4.11 7.43
CA GLN A 136 41.14 3.75 8.27
C GLN A 136 40.76 3.19 9.64
N GLY A 137 39.47 3.20 10.03
CA GLY A 137 39.07 2.75 11.36
C GLY A 137 39.40 3.73 12.49
N ARG A 138 39.83 4.95 12.16
CA ARG A 138 40.21 5.97 13.16
C ARG A 138 39.00 6.65 13.81
N VAL A 139 37.88 6.66 13.08
CA VAL A 139 36.56 7.08 13.57
C VAL A 139 35.52 6.01 13.21
N VAL A 140 34.41 5.99 13.94
CA VAL A 140 33.28 5.08 13.71
C VAL A 140 32.47 5.53 12.49
N GLY A 141 32.26 6.84 12.36
CA GLY A 141 31.55 7.41 11.22
C GLY A 141 31.91 8.87 10.97
N TYR A 142 31.46 9.36 9.83
CA TYR A 142 31.56 10.75 9.39
C TYR A 142 30.14 11.31 9.22
N VAL A 143 29.87 12.45 9.84
CA VAL A 143 28.55 13.11 9.78
C VAL A 143 28.59 14.31 8.85
N ASP A 144 27.66 14.34 7.91
CA ASP A 144 27.45 15.44 6.96
C ASP A 144 26.03 15.33 6.37
N SER A 145 25.67 16.21 5.45
CA SER A 145 24.44 16.07 4.70
C SER A 145 24.47 14.85 3.79
N LEU A 146 23.28 14.27 3.56
CA LEU A 146 23.13 13.17 2.62
C LEU A 146 23.63 13.53 1.22
N ALA A 147 23.37 14.76 0.77
CA ALA A 147 23.77 15.24 -0.55
C ALA A 147 25.31 15.27 -0.71
N THR A 148 26.04 15.76 0.30
CA THR A 148 27.51 15.80 0.26
C THR A 148 28.10 14.39 0.25
N ILE A 149 27.60 13.50 1.11
CA ILE A 149 28.08 12.12 1.19
C ILE A 149 27.75 11.36 -0.11
N ALA A 150 26.52 11.45 -0.62
CA ALA A 150 26.13 10.81 -1.87
C ALA A 150 26.99 11.28 -3.05
N TYR A 151 27.23 12.59 -3.16
CA TYR A 151 28.09 13.15 -4.21
C TYR A 151 29.54 12.66 -4.14
N LYS A 152 30.07 12.43 -2.93
CA LYS A 152 31.41 11.88 -2.72
C LYS A 152 31.49 10.40 -3.06
N LEU A 153 30.53 9.61 -2.58
CA LEU A 153 30.49 8.17 -2.83
C LEU A 153 30.28 7.85 -4.32
N GLN A 154 29.54 8.69 -5.08
CA GLN A 154 29.36 8.49 -6.52
C GLN A 154 30.62 8.73 -7.36
N GLN A 155 31.55 9.55 -6.88
CA GLN A 155 32.81 9.84 -7.58
C GLN A 155 33.91 8.84 -7.25
N GLU A 156 33.71 8.03 -6.22
CA GLU A 156 34.67 7.03 -5.78
C GLU A 156 34.30 5.67 -6.38
N GLU A 157 35.31 4.88 -6.73
CA GLU A 157 35.12 3.51 -7.23
C GLU A 157 35.00 2.47 -6.09
N SER A 158 35.26 2.88 -4.85
CA SER A 158 35.22 2.01 -3.67
C SER A 158 33.82 1.94 -3.07
N ILE A 159 33.42 0.73 -2.66
CA ILE A 159 32.11 0.45 -2.04
C ILE A 159 32.27 0.32 -0.51
N ASP A 160 33.43 0.62 0.07
CA ASP A 160 33.76 0.28 1.47
C ASP A 160 32.98 1.10 2.52
N ILE A 161 32.30 2.16 2.09
CA ILE A 161 31.53 3.09 2.92
C ILE A 161 30.05 3.07 2.51
N LYS A 162 29.16 3.13 3.51
CA LYS A 162 27.72 3.32 3.32
C LYS A 162 27.17 4.42 4.21
N VAL A 163 26.03 4.97 3.82
CA VAL A 163 25.17 5.74 4.72
C VAL A 163 24.50 4.77 5.69
N ALA A 164 24.76 4.92 6.98
CA ALA A 164 24.33 3.99 8.02
C ALA A 164 23.08 4.43 8.78
N GLY A 165 22.65 5.68 8.64
CA GLY A 165 21.50 6.21 9.36
C GLY A 165 21.35 7.73 9.22
N THR A 166 20.20 8.23 9.66
CA THR A 166 19.85 9.66 9.71
C THR A 166 19.88 10.16 11.14
N LEU A 167 20.24 11.43 11.35
CA LEU A 167 20.42 12.00 12.70
C LEU A 167 19.13 12.55 13.33
N GLY A 168 18.01 12.58 12.60
CA GLY A 168 16.72 13.05 13.12
C GLY A 168 16.56 14.58 13.12
N PHE A 169 17.53 15.32 12.58
CA PHE A 169 17.43 16.74 12.29
C PHE A 169 18.01 17.05 10.90
N ASP A 170 17.51 18.12 10.29
CA ASP A 170 17.80 18.47 8.91
C ASP A 170 18.74 19.69 8.85
N LEU A 171 19.66 19.65 7.89
CA LEU A 171 20.39 20.81 7.40
C LEU A 171 19.41 21.71 6.67
N GLN A 172 18.99 22.80 7.30
CA GLN A 172 18.17 23.85 6.69
C GLN A 172 19.07 24.99 6.25
N LEU A 173 19.17 25.21 4.94
CA LEU A 173 20.01 26.26 4.37
C LEU A 173 19.17 27.47 4.00
N SER A 174 19.61 28.61 4.53
CA SER A 174 19.08 29.94 4.30
C SER A 174 20.18 30.83 3.72
N MET A 175 19.76 31.99 3.24
CA MET A 175 20.67 33.08 2.91
C MET A 175 20.90 33.91 4.16
N ALA A 176 22.15 34.19 4.50
CA ALA A 176 22.50 35.03 5.63
C ALA A 176 23.07 36.37 5.16
N THR A 177 22.59 37.46 5.75
CA THR A 177 23.12 38.81 5.57
C THR A 177 23.68 39.32 6.90
N ARG A 178 24.42 40.42 6.87
CA ARG A 178 24.90 41.04 8.12
C ARG A 178 23.73 41.60 8.94
N ALA A 179 23.71 41.29 10.24
CA ALA A 179 22.66 41.77 11.14
C ALA A 179 22.71 43.29 11.38
N ASP A 180 23.87 43.94 11.17
CA ASP A 180 24.03 45.39 11.28
C ASP A 180 23.42 46.15 10.07
N GLN A 181 23.01 45.44 9.01
CA GLN A 181 22.34 46.00 7.83
C GLN A 181 20.99 45.31 7.56
N PRO A 182 19.97 45.54 8.40
CA PRO A 182 18.67 44.88 8.26
C PRO A 182 17.96 45.21 6.93
N LEU A 183 18.23 46.37 6.34
CA LEU A 183 17.68 46.72 5.01
C LEU A 183 18.18 45.76 3.92
N LEU A 184 19.42 45.29 4.00
CA LEU A 184 19.97 44.30 3.07
C LEU A 184 19.19 42.98 3.19
N GLY A 185 18.95 42.50 4.42
CA GLY A 185 18.14 41.31 4.67
C GLY A 185 16.74 41.40 4.04
N VAL A 186 16.07 42.55 4.18
CA VAL A 186 14.76 42.80 3.56
C VAL A 186 14.83 42.78 2.02
N VAL A 187 15.85 43.38 1.43
CA VAL A 187 16.04 43.40 -0.03
C VAL A 187 16.29 41.98 -0.56
N ILE A 188 17.17 41.21 0.10
CA ILE A 188 17.47 39.83 -0.26
C ILE A 188 16.24 38.94 -0.12
N ALA A 189 15.47 39.07 0.97
CA ALA A 189 14.23 38.30 1.14
C ALA A 189 13.23 38.57 0.00
N LYS A 190 13.03 39.84 -0.38
CA LYS A 190 12.15 40.20 -1.51
C LYS A 190 12.66 39.65 -2.84
N ALA A 191 13.98 39.64 -3.06
CA ALA A 191 14.56 39.08 -4.27
C ALA A 191 14.37 37.56 -4.35
N LEU A 192 14.54 36.86 -3.23
CA LEU A 192 14.24 35.42 -3.12
C LEU A 192 12.76 35.13 -3.39
N ASP A 193 11.85 35.94 -2.83
CA ASP A 193 10.41 35.83 -3.08
C ASP A 193 10.06 36.04 -4.56
N ALA A 194 10.75 36.96 -5.24
CA ALA A 194 10.58 37.21 -6.67
C ALA A 194 11.07 36.05 -7.56
N ILE A 195 12.17 35.38 -7.17
CA ILE A 195 12.61 34.13 -7.83
C ILE A 195 11.56 33.02 -7.64
N GLY A 196 10.97 32.97 -6.45
CA GLY A 196 9.91 32.04 -6.08
C GLY A 196 10.39 30.59 -5.88
N PRO A 197 9.56 29.74 -5.24
CA PRO A 197 9.94 28.38 -4.88
C PRO A 197 10.34 27.53 -6.10
N SER A 198 9.61 27.64 -7.21
CA SER A 198 9.89 26.86 -8.43
C SER A 198 11.24 27.21 -9.07
N GLY A 199 11.68 28.47 -8.96
CA GLY A 199 12.99 28.91 -9.45
C GLY A 199 14.12 28.32 -8.63
N ILE A 200 14.00 28.37 -7.31
CA ILE A 200 14.95 27.80 -6.36
C ILE A 200 15.00 26.28 -6.49
N ASP A 201 13.85 25.60 -6.50
CA ASP A 201 13.74 24.16 -6.62
C ASP A 201 14.39 23.64 -7.90
N ARG A 202 14.30 24.39 -9.01
CA ARG A 202 14.97 24.02 -10.26
C ARG A 202 16.50 24.04 -10.16
N ILE A 203 17.07 24.97 -9.40
CA ILE A 203 18.52 24.99 -9.14
C ILE A 203 18.87 23.85 -8.19
N VAL A 204 18.21 23.79 -7.04
CA VAL A 204 18.47 22.79 -6.00
C VAL A 204 18.37 21.38 -6.57
N SER A 205 17.26 21.07 -7.25
CA SER A 205 17.06 19.76 -7.88
C SER A 205 18.14 19.44 -8.90
N ARG A 206 18.60 20.37 -9.74
CA ARG A 206 19.68 20.12 -10.72
C ARG A 206 20.96 19.58 -10.06
N TRP A 207 21.33 20.17 -8.93
CA TRP A 207 22.53 19.78 -8.18
C TRP A 207 22.29 18.53 -7.30
N LEU A 208 21.06 18.32 -6.85
CA LEU A 208 20.67 17.19 -5.99
C LEU A 208 20.05 16.00 -6.74
N SER A 209 19.91 16.09 -8.08
CA SER A 209 19.30 15.06 -8.96
C SER A 209 20.02 13.72 -8.90
N ALA A 210 21.21 13.67 -8.32
CA ALA A 210 21.90 12.44 -8.03
C ALA A 210 21.45 11.86 -6.66
N GLN A 211 20.24 11.30 -6.64
CA GLN A 211 19.79 10.22 -5.73
C GLN A 211 19.34 10.58 -4.28
N TYR A 212 18.23 11.31 -4.13
CA TYR A 212 17.34 11.10 -2.97
C TYR A 212 15.95 10.67 -3.42
N GLN A 213 15.74 9.35 -3.53
CA GLN A 213 14.40 8.78 -3.46
C GLN A 213 14.18 8.40 -1.99
N PRO A 214 13.26 9.04 -1.24
CA PRO A 214 12.97 8.63 0.13
C PRO A 214 12.63 7.13 0.14
N PRO A 215 13.05 6.36 1.18
CA PRO A 215 12.79 4.93 1.23
C PRO A 215 11.29 4.70 1.04
N ARG A 216 10.94 4.05 -0.07
CA ARG A 216 9.55 3.82 -0.46
C ARG A 216 8.96 2.87 0.58
N ASN A 217 8.24 3.43 1.56
CA ASN A 217 7.59 2.65 2.60
C ASN A 217 6.69 1.60 1.94
N THR A 218 7.06 0.32 1.99
CA THR A 218 6.31 -0.78 1.37
C THR A 218 5.20 -1.30 2.29
N ALA A 219 5.10 -0.81 3.53
CA ALA A 219 4.11 -1.27 4.50
C ALA A 219 2.65 -1.04 4.02
N TRP A 220 2.40 -0.02 3.20
CA TRP A 220 1.06 0.20 2.63
C TRP A 220 0.63 -0.92 1.69
N LEU A 221 1.56 -1.66 1.06
CA LEU A 221 1.21 -2.80 0.23
C LEU A 221 0.51 -3.88 1.05
N TRP A 222 0.92 -4.10 2.31
CA TRP A 222 0.26 -5.06 3.18
C TRP A 222 -1.13 -4.61 3.64
N ILE A 223 -1.35 -3.30 3.78
CA ILE A 223 -2.68 -2.71 4.05
C ILE A 223 -3.65 -3.02 2.90
N VAL A 224 -3.17 -3.14 1.67
CA VAL A 224 -4.02 -3.48 0.51
C VAL A 224 -4.08 -5.00 0.28
N LEU A 225 -2.94 -5.68 0.29
CA LEU A 225 -2.84 -7.09 -0.08
C LEU A 225 -3.46 -8.03 0.95
N ALA A 226 -3.28 -7.77 2.25
CA ALA A 226 -3.82 -8.67 3.28
C ALA A 226 -5.36 -8.68 3.30
N PRO A 227 -6.08 -7.55 3.29
CA PRO A 227 -7.54 -7.55 3.19
C PRO A 227 -8.03 -8.18 1.89
N THR A 228 -7.37 -7.90 0.76
CA THR A 228 -7.75 -8.46 -0.54
C THR A 228 -7.64 -10.00 -0.54
N ALA A 229 -6.55 -10.55 0.02
CA ALA A 229 -6.38 -11.99 0.17
C ALA A 229 -7.44 -12.61 1.11
N LEU A 230 -7.80 -11.90 2.19
CA LEU A 230 -8.80 -12.34 3.17
C LEU A 230 -10.21 -12.39 2.55
N ILE A 231 -10.57 -11.37 1.75
CA ILE A 231 -11.83 -11.32 1.00
C ILE A 231 -11.88 -12.47 -0.03
N MET A 232 -10.79 -12.67 -0.79
CA MET A 232 -10.71 -13.76 -1.77
C MET A 232 -10.84 -15.14 -1.13
N LEU A 233 -10.22 -15.36 0.04
CA LEU A 233 -10.36 -16.59 0.81
C LEU A 233 -11.80 -16.78 1.31
N GLY A 234 -12.44 -15.72 1.82
CA GLY A 234 -13.83 -15.75 2.24
C GLY A 234 -14.78 -16.11 1.11
N LEU A 235 -14.62 -15.48 -0.07
CA LEU A 235 -15.41 -15.79 -1.27
C LEU A 235 -15.21 -17.24 -1.74
N TYR A 236 -13.97 -17.74 -1.68
CA TYR A 236 -13.66 -19.12 -2.02
C TYR A 236 -14.36 -20.11 -1.08
N LEU A 237 -14.24 -19.91 0.24
CA LEU A 237 -14.88 -20.77 1.25
C LEU A 237 -16.40 -20.71 1.17
N TRP A 238 -16.96 -19.51 0.96
CA TRP A 238 -18.39 -19.30 0.75
C TRP A 238 -18.90 -20.09 -0.45
N ASN A 239 -18.23 -19.97 -1.60
CA ASN A 239 -18.62 -20.69 -2.81
C ASN A 239 -18.51 -22.21 -2.63
N HIS A 240 -17.49 -22.68 -1.92
CA HIS A 240 -17.34 -24.11 -1.63
C HIS A 240 -18.47 -24.64 -0.72
N TRP A 241 -18.82 -23.89 0.33
CA TRP A 241 -19.93 -24.23 1.21
C TRP A 241 -21.27 -24.19 0.48
N LEU A 242 -21.49 -23.15 -0.32
CA LEU A 242 -22.71 -22.98 -1.13
C LEU A 242 -22.92 -24.16 -2.08
N ARG A 243 -21.86 -24.67 -2.70
CA ARG A 243 -21.93 -25.87 -3.55
C ARG A 243 -22.35 -27.12 -2.76
N LYS A 244 -21.86 -27.30 -1.54
CA LYS A 244 -22.28 -28.43 -0.69
C LYS A 244 -23.75 -28.32 -0.31
N VAL A 245 -24.18 -27.12 0.11
CA VAL A 245 -25.57 -26.87 0.48
C VAL A 245 -26.50 -27.07 -0.72
N ASN A 246 -26.15 -26.56 -1.89
CA ASN A 246 -26.95 -26.74 -3.11
C ASN A 246 -27.08 -28.21 -3.51
N ARG A 247 -26.04 -29.03 -3.33
CA ARG A 247 -26.11 -30.48 -3.58
C ARG A 247 -27.05 -31.18 -2.61
N ALA A 248 -26.89 -30.93 -1.31
CA ALA A 248 -27.76 -31.50 -0.30
C ALA A 248 -29.23 -31.09 -0.50
N LEU A 249 -29.46 -29.84 -0.92
CA LEU A 249 -30.80 -29.36 -1.24
C LEU A 249 -31.39 -30.07 -2.46
N ALA A 250 -30.59 -30.28 -3.52
CA ALA A 250 -31.03 -31.01 -4.71
C ALA A 250 -31.37 -32.47 -4.40
N GLU A 251 -30.56 -33.14 -3.57
CA GLU A 251 -30.81 -34.51 -3.11
C GLU A 251 -32.11 -34.60 -2.28
N ALA A 252 -32.29 -33.69 -1.31
CA ALA A 252 -33.50 -33.64 -0.49
C ALA A 252 -34.77 -33.36 -1.33
N GLN A 253 -34.66 -32.50 -2.36
CA GLN A 253 -35.76 -32.24 -3.29
C GLN A 253 -36.11 -33.47 -4.12
N ALA A 254 -35.12 -34.23 -4.59
CA ALA A 254 -35.34 -35.46 -5.34
C ALA A 254 -36.02 -36.52 -4.48
N GLU A 255 -35.56 -36.72 -3.23
CA GLU A 255 -36.18 -37.66 -2.29
C GLU A 255 -37.62 -37.27 -1.95
N LEU A 256 -37.88 -35.98 -1.71
CA LEU A 256 -39.22 -35.48 -1.44
C LEU A 256 -40.18 -35.69 -2.63
N ALA A 257 -39.68 -35.46 -3.85
CA ALA A 257 -40.44 -35.69 -5.08
C ALA A 257 -40.80 -37.18 -5.25
N GLU A 258 -39.85 -38.09 -5.00
CA GLU A 258 -40.08 -39.54 -5.05
C GLU A 258 -41.13 -39.97 -4.02
N LYS A 259 -40.98 -39.54 -2.75
CA LYS A 259 -41.94 -39.86 -1.67
C LYS A 259 -43.34 -39.33 -1.98
N THR A 260 -43.43 -38.12 -2.53
CA THR A 260 -44.71 -37.52 -2.93
C THR A 260 -45.36 -38.30 -4.07
N GLN A 261 -44.58 -38.75 -5.06
CA GLN A 261 -45.10 -39.59 -6.15
C GLN A 261 -45.57 -40.96 -5.64
N ALA A 262 -44.82 -41.59 -4.73
CA ALA A 262 -45.19 -42.86 -4.11
C ALA A 262 -46.50 -42.73 -3.30
N LEU A 263 -46.62 -41.70 -2.47
CA LEU A 263 -47.85 -41.40 -1.72
C LEU A 263 -49.04 -41.15 -2.66
N LYS A 264 -48.83 -40.42 -3.76
CA LYS A 264 -49.89 -40.20 -4.75
C LYS A 264 -50.35 -41.51 -5.37
N ARG A 265 -49.44 -42.42 -5.74
CA ARG A 265 -49.78 -43.75 -6.27
C ARG A 265 -50.60 -44.55 -5.25
N LEU A 266 -50.11 -44.71 -4.03
CA LEU A 266 -50.81 -45.44 -2.96
C LEU A 266 -52.19 -44.83 -2.64
N SER A 267 -52.35 -43.51 -2.78
CA SER A 267 -53.63 -42.84 -2.56
C SER A 267 -54.63 -43.05 -3.69
N VAL A 268 -54.21 -43.30 -4.94
CA VAL A 268 -55.12 -43.39 -6.10
C VAL A 268 -55.29 -44.78 -6.67
N THR A 269 -54.52 -45.77 -6.19
CA THR A 269 -54.64 -47.17 -6.61
C THR A 269 -55.23 -48.06 -5.52
N ASP A 270 -55.93 -49.10 -5.92
CA ASP A 270 -56.39 -50.18 -5.05
C ASP A 270 -55.23 -51.15 -4.79
N SER A 271 -54.99 -51.54 -3.53
CA SER A 271 -53.81 -52.32 -3.16
C SER A 271 -53.87 -53.78 -3.60
N LEU A 272 -55.07 -54.34 -3.80
CA LEU A 272 -55.25 -55.73 -4.20
C LEU A 272 -55.17 -55.90 -5.72
N THR A 273 -55.85 -55.04 -6.47
CA THR A 273 -56.01 -55.13 -7.93
C THR A 273 -55.03 -54.24 -8.70
N LEU A 274 -54.38 -53.29 -8.02
CA LEU A 274 -53.51 -52.26 -8.61
C LEU A 274 -54.20 -51.35 -9.64
N LEU A 275 -55.53 -51.43 -9.76
CA LEU A 275 -56.32 -50.52 -10.58
C LEU A 275 -56.54 -49.19 -9.87
N SER A 276 -57.05 -48.20 -10.59
CA SER A 276 -57.49 -46.93 -10.01
C SER A 276 -58.60 -47.18 -8.97
N ASN A 277 -58.44 -46.68 -7.75
CA ASN A 277 -59.44 -46.84 -6.70
C ASN A 277 -60.59 -45.84 -6.87
N ARG A 278 -61.59 -45.92 -5.98
CA ARG A 278 -62.77 -45.04 -6.01
C ARG A 278 -62.41 -43.55 -6.00
N ARG A 279 -61.38 -43.14 -5.25
CA ARG A 279 -60.95 -41.73 -5.21
C ARG A 279 -60.49 -41.25 -6.59
N LYS A 280 -59.80 -42.10 -7.33
CA LYS A 280 -59.37 -41.78 -8.71
C LYS A 280 -60.55 -41.80 -9.69
N LEU A 281 -61.50 -42.72 -9.50
CA LEU A 281 -62.76 -42.73 -10.26
C LEU A 281 -63.50 -41.40 -10.11
N ASP A 282 -63.71 -40.94 -8.88
CA ASP A 282 -64.41 -39.68 -8.60
C ASP A 282 -63.68 -38.49 -9.28
N GLU A 283 -62.35 -38.43 -9.17
CA GLU A 283 -61.51 -37.41 -9.83
C GLU A 283 -61.67 -37.42 -11.36
N VAL A 284 -61.54 -38.60 -11.99
CA VAL A 284 -61.63 -38.75 -13.45
C VAL A 284 -63.04 -38.49 -13.95
N LEU A 285 -64.06 -38.90 -13.20
CA LEU A 285 -65.46 -38.70 -13.55
C LEU A 285 -65.82 -37.21 -13.53
N SER A 286 -65.48 -36.48 -12.45
CA SER A 286 -65.68 -35.04 -12.38
C SER A 286 -64.99 -34.31 -13.54
N ARG A 287 -63.73 -34.64 -13.82
CA ARG A 287 -62.99 -34.07 -14.96
C ARG A 287 -63.64 -34.39 -16.31
N SER A 288 -64.12 -35.62 -16.50
CA SER A 288 -64.76 -36.05 -17.75
C SER A 288 -66.10 -35.35 -17.97
N VAL A 289 -66.88 -35.12 -16.91
CA VAL A 289 -68.12 -34.32 -16.95
C VAL A 289 -67.82 -32.88 -17.37
N GLU A 290 -66.80 -32.25 -16.80
CA GLU A 290 -66.41 -30.88 -17.18
C GLU A 290 -65.95 -30.79 -18.63
N LEU A 291 -65.11 -31.73 -19.09
CA LEU A 291 -64.65 -31.78 -20.48
C LEU A 291 -65.80 -32.03 -21.45
N SER A 292 -66.73 -32.90 -21.08
CA SER A 292 -67.93 -33.18 -21.88
C SER A 292 -68.82 -31.94 -22.03
N ARG A 293 -69.03 -31.19 -20.94
CA ARG A 293 -69.76 -29.92 -20.97
C ARG A 293 -69.06 -28.87 -21.84
N ARG A 294 -67.74 -28.75 -21.73
CA ARG A 294 -66.95 -27.74 -22.48
C ARG A 294 -66.85 -28.05 -23.97
N ASN A 295 -66.64 -29.31 -24.32
CA ASN A 295 -66.31 -29.71 -25.70
C ASN A 295 -67.50 -30.36 -26.43
N THR A 296 -68.69 -30.41 -25.80
CA THR A 296 -69.91 -31.05 -26.33
C THR A 296 -69.69 -32.47 -26.84
N ARG A 297 -68.73 -33.19 -26.24
CA ARG A 297 -68.46 -34.60 -26.55
C ARG A 297 -69.10 -35.48 -25.47
N PRO A 298 -70.01 -36.40 -25.82
CA PRO A 298 -70.56 -37.34 -24.86
C PRO A 298 -69.48 -38.33 -24.40
N PHE A 299 -69.56 -38.79 -23.15
CA PHE A 299 -68.80 -39.94 -22.64
C PHE A 299 -69.77 -40.95 -22.04
N ALA A 300 -69.36 -42.21 -21.99
CA ALA A 300 -70.12 -43.28 -21.35
C ALA A 300 -69.39 -43.76 -20.10
N LEU A 301 -70.15 -44.14 -19.07
CA LEU A 301 -69.65 -44.85 -17.90
C LEU A 301 -70.15 -46.30 -18.00
N ILE A 302 -69.23 -47.25 -17.95
CA ILE A 302 -69.55 -48.68 -17.96
C ILE A 302 -69.31 -49.22 -16.54
N MET A 303 -70.32 -49.88 -15.99
CA MET A 303 -70.23 -50.57 -14.70
C MET A 303 -70.28 -52.07 -14.95
N ILE A 304 -69.25 -52.78 -14.48
CA ILE A 304 -69.09 -54.22 -14.66
C ILE A 304 -69.17 -54.85 -13.26
N ASP A 305 -70.05 -55.84 -13.11
CA ASP A 305 -70.14 -56.65 -11.89
C ASP A 305 -69.64 -58.07 -12.17
N LEU A 306 -69.07 -58.73 -11.17
CA LEU A 306 -68.64 -60.12 -11.28
C LEU A 306 -69.75 -61.04 -10.77
N ASP A 307 -70.48 -61.63 -11.72
CA ASP A 307 -71.57 -62.56 -11.42
C ASP A 307 -71.08 -63.70 -10.52
N HIS A 308 -71.90 -64.04 -9.53
CA HIS A 308 -71.66 -65.18 -8.63
C HIS A 308 -70.34 -65.13 -7.83
N PHE A 309 -69.66 -63.98 -7.75
CA PHE A 309 -68.38 -63.86 -7.03
C PHE A 309 -68.45 -64.31 -5.56
N LYS A 310 -69.58 -64.06 -4.89
CA LYS A 310 -69.81 -64.53 -3.51
C LYS A 310 -69.71 -66.05 -3.36
N MET A 311 -70.23 -66.82 -4.32
CA MET A 311 -70.14 -68.28 -4.27
C MET A 311 -68.69 -68.77 -4.41
N THR A 312 -67.85 -68.04 -5.14
CA THR A 312 -66.42 -68.34 -5.27
C THR A 312 -65.70 -68.13 -3.93
N ASN A 313 -65.99 -67.03 -3.24
CA ASN A 313 -65.48 -66.79 -1.89
C ASN A 313 -65.96 -67.84 -0.88
N ASP A 314 -67.25 -68.18 -0.92
CA ASP A 314 -67.87 -69.10 0.04
C ASP A 314 -67.39 -70.55 -0.18
N SER A 315 -67.02 -70.92 -1.42
CA SER A 315 -66.58 -72.29 -1.77
C SER A 315 -65.07 -72.50 -1.67
N TYR A 316 -64.27 -71.49 -2.00
CA TYR A 316 -62.80 -71.62 -2.11
C TYR A 316 -62.03 -70.66 -1.17
N GLY A 317 -62.74 -69.86 -0.38
CA GLY A 317 -62.18 -68.90 0.56
C GLY A 317 -61.83 -67.55 -0.08
N HIS A 318 -61.67 -66.53 0.76
CA HIS A 318 -61.39 -65.15 0.33
C HIS A 318 -60.10 -64.99 -0.46
N GLN A 319 -59.06 -65.80 -0.15
CA GLN A 319 -57.80 -65.76 -0.91
C GLN A 319 -58.00 -66.18 -2.38
N ALA A 320 -58.89 -67.14 -2.65
CA ALA A 320 -59.22 -67.54 -4.02
C ALA A 320 -60.01 -66.44 -4.74
N GLY A 321 -60.91 -65.74 -4.05
CA GLY A 321 -61.60 -64.57 -4.61
C GLY A 321 -60.66 -63.41 -4.91
N ASP A 322 -59.67 -63.15 -4.06
CA ASP A 322 -58.64 -62.14 -4.29
C ASP A 322 -57.83 -62.42 -5.57
N GLN A 323 -57.50 -63.69 -5.82
CA GLN A 323 -56.83 -64.10 -7.06
C GLN A 323 -57.72 -63.87 -8.29
N VAL A 324 -59.03 -64.17 -8.19
CA VAL A 324 -59.99 -63.90 -9.26
C VAL A 324 -60.06 -62.39 -9.55
N LEU A 325 -60.14 -61.55 -8.51
CA LEU A 325 -60.14 -60.09 -8.67
C LEU A 325 -58.87 -59.57 -9.35
N GLN A 326 -57.70 -60.12 -8.99
CA GLN A 326 -56.42 -59.77 -9.62
C GLN A 326 -56.36 -60.16 -11.10
N GLN A 327 -56.87 -61.35 -11.46
CA GLN A 327 -56.91 -61.81 -12.85
C GLN A 327 -57.86 -60.96 -13.71
N VAL A 328 -59.05 -60.67 -13.19
CA VAL A 328 -60.01 -59.79 -13.87
C VAL A 328 -59.41 -58.38 -14.04
N ALA A 329 -58.77 -57.85 -13.00
CA ALA A 329 -58.13 -56.55 -13.06
C ALA A 329 -56.99 -56.49 -14.09
N ALA A 330 -56.19 -57.56 -14.21
CA ALA A 330 -55.16 -57.68 -15.22
C ALA A 330 -55.76 -57.71 -16.63
N LEU A 331 -56.83 -58.49 -16.84
CA LEU A 331 -57.53 -58.57 -18.12
C LEU A 331 -58.09 -57.20 -18.54
N ILE A 332 -58.76 -56.49 -17.62
CA ILE A 332 -59.28 -55.13 -17.89
C ILE A 332 -58.14 -54.19 -18.29
N ARG A 333 -57.00 -54.24 -17.59
CA ARG A 333 -55.84 -53.38 -17.89
C ARG A 333 -55.23 -53.66 -19.26
N GLU A 334 -55.17 -54.92 -19.67
CA GLU A 334 -54.62 -55.31 -20.97
C GLU A 334 -55.53 -54.89 -22.13
N GLN A 335 -56.84 -54.94 -21.93
CA GLN A 335 -57.83 -54.61 -22.97
C GLN A 335 -58.15 -53.10 -23.03
N CYS A 336 -57.85 -52.33 -21.99
CA CYS A 336 -58.02 -50.88 -21.97
C CYS A 336 -56.75 -50.14 -22.42
N ARG A 337 -56.94 -49.03 -23.15
CA ARG A 337 -55.82 -48.19 -23.60
C ARG A 337 -55.11 -47.55 -22.40
N ASN A 338 -53.79 -47.60 -22.37
CA ASN A 338 -52.99 -46.81 -21.44
C ASN A 338 -53.24 -45.32 -21.70
N THR A 339 -53.80 -44.61 -20.72
CA THR A 339 -53.99 -43.15 -20.74
C THR A 339 -53.02 -42.44 -19.83
#